data_AF-A0A0C2DG57-F1
#
_entry.id   AF-A0A0C2DG57-F1
#
_cell.length_a   1.000
_cell.length_b   1.000
_cell.length_c   1.000
_cell.angle_alpha   90.00
_cell.angle_beta   90.00
_cell.angle_gamma   90.00
#
_symmetry.space_group_name_H-M   'P 1'
#
loop_
_entity.id
_entity.type
_entity.pdbx_description
1 polymer ?
#
loop_
_entity_poly.entity_id
_entity_poly.type
_entity_poly.pdbx_seq_one_letter_code
_entity_poly.pdbx_strand_id
1 'polypeptide(L)'
;MSKVYANSMEIAAKAQAGKSVAAVPDVCLSPPAAPAGPVPVPYANTSHARDMKGGSKRVKIGGKPVMLADQSYYATKPLGNEAATKPLGGSLLTHTITGKTYFGAWSTDVMFESLGVCRHLDLTTSNHASYPGSTPPWLNTATLDMVKAAEKAIAKNLCGCCKKPKHATGEPMSRDEWYEAEIEARATAGNWSPYQRYVEKQAYRALIRDAMTRQGCACVGKTKVLPNPPCDVFYARHPKGSTERDTQRKDIKDSWDGFRARYQFQQGLPAPEFHRPQLERQLGRPLSDSEFNQARKSNHLTPKTAGGCPTGKNNLQLNAKLCHACQNIDARFNRFQT
;
A
#
# COMPACT_ATOMS: atom_id res chain seq x y z
N MET A 1 -7.22 -5.79 -6.81
CA MET A 1 -5.97 -6.40 -6.31
C MET A 1 -5.97 -6.33 -4.80
N SER A 2 -5.96 -7.47 -4.12
CA SER A 2 -5.86 -7.55 -2.66
C SER A 2 -4.40 -7.75 -2.29
N LYS A 3 -3.85 -6.92 -1.41
CA LYS A 3 -2.42 -6.94 -1.06
C LYS A 3 -2.24 -7.72 0.24
N VAL A 4 -1.53 -8.85 0.17
CA VAL A 4 -1.19 -9.68 1.35
C VAL A 4 0.30 -9.99 1.28
N TYR A 5 0.98 -9.82 2.39
CA TYR A 5 2.43 -9.94 2.48
C TYR A 5 2.83 -11.03 3.46
N ALA A 6 3.94 -11.70 3.19
CA ALA A 6 4.65 -12.61 4.08
C ALA A 6 6.13 -12.21 4.06
N ASN A 7 6.75 -12.05 5.23
CA ASN A 7 8.15 -11.63 5.36
C ASN A 7 8.47 -10.36 4.54
N SER A 8 7.57 -9.36 4.62
CA SER A 8 7.68 -8.11 3.87
C SER A 8 7.64 -8.23 2.34
N MET A 9 7.39 -9.42 1.80
CA MET A 9 7.27 -9.67 0.36
C MET A 9 5.84 -10.03 -0.01
N GLU A 10 5.37 -9.56 -1.16
CA GLU A 10 4.01 -9.84 -1.63
C GLU A 10 3.84 -11.34 -1.86
N ILE A 11 2.85 -11.97 -1.22
CA ILE A 11 2.52 -13.38 -1.48
C ILE A 11 2.06 -13.49 -2.92
N ALA A 12 2.54 -14.48 -3.67
CA ALA A 12 2.16 -14.72 -5.05
C ALA A 12 0.83 -15.49 -5.12
N ALA A 13 -0.08 -15.03 -5.98
CA ALA A 13 -1.37 -15.64 -6.25
C ALA A 13 -1.77 -15.38 -7.70
N LYS A 14 -2.69 -16.19 -8.21
CA LYS A 14 -3.17 -16.06 -9.61
C LYS A 14 -3.84 -14.73 -9.93
N ALA A 15 -4.38 -14.03 -8.92
CA ALA A 15 -4.97 -12.70 -9.08
C ALA A 15 -3.93 -11.58 -9.17
N GLN A 16 -2.66 -11.86 -8.85
CA GLN A 16 -1.57 -10.91 -8.88
C GLN A 16 -0.77 -11.05 -10.17
N ALA A 17 0.08 -10.06 -10.43
CA ALA A 17 0.86 -9.97 -11.65
C ALA A 17 2.33 -10.41 -11.42
N GLY A 18 2.50 -11.51 -10.68
CA GLY A 18 3.77 -12.26 -10.60
C GLY A 18 4.22 -12.73 -11.98
N LYS A 19 5.51 -12.60 -12.28
CA LYS A 19 6.12 -13.08 -13.53
C LYS A 19 7.61 -13.37 -13.35
N SER A 20 8.07 -14.45 -13.97
CA SER A 20 9.49 -14.69 -14.23
C SER A 20 9.75 -14.18 -15.65
N VAL A 21 10.60 -13.18 -15.81
CA VAL A 21 10.77 -12.45 -17.09
C VAL A 21 12.16 -12.68 -17.63
N ALA A 22 12.25 -13.10 -18.88
CA ALA A 22 13.51 -13.29 -19.59
C ALA A 22 14.52 -14.14 -18.80
N ALA A 23 14.07 -15.25 -18.21
CA ALA A 23 14.95 -16.22 -17.57
C ALA A 23 15.85 -16.84 -18.65
N VAL A 24 17.15 -16.55 -18.56
CA VAL A 24 18.16 -16.83 -19.59
C VAL A 24 19.44 -17.38 -18.91
N PRO A 25 20.18 -18.31 -19.55
CA PRO A 25 19.87 -19.00 -20.80
C PRO A 25 19.00 -20.25 -20.61
N ASP A 26 18.04 -20.48 -21.50
CA ASP A 26 17.48 -21.80 -21.81
C ASP A 26 18.06 -22.25 -23.16
N VAL A 27 19.10 -23.09 -23.11
CA VAL A 27 19.77 -23.53 -24.34
C VAL A 27 18.96 -24.64 -25.00
N CYS A 28 18.41 -24.36 -26.18
CA CYS A 28 17.64 -25.30 -26.97
C CYS A 28 18.31 -25.60 -28.32
N LEU A 29 18.08 -26.81 -28.82
CA LEU A 29 18.44 -27.23 -30.16
C LEU A 29 17.50 -26.61 -31.19
N SER A 30 18.08 -25.83 -32.09
CA SER A 30 17.37 -25.03 -33.08
C SER A 30 17.83 -25.31 -34.51
N PRO A 31 17.01 -24.97 -35.52
CA PRO A 31 17.36 -25.18 -36.93
C PRO A 31 18.71 -24.57 -37.33
N PRO A 32 19.37 -25.07 -38.40
CA PRO A 32 18.87 -26.02 -39.40
C PRO A 32 18.89 -27.49 -38.96
N ALA A 33 18.07 -28.33 -39.60
CA ALA A 33 18.14 -29.78 -39.45
C ALA A 33 19.31 -30.36 -40.30
N ALA A 34 19.46 -31.70 -40.34
CA ALA A 34 20.47 -32.38 -41.14
C ALA A 34 20.53 -31.87 -42.61
N PRO A 35 21.72 -31.79 -43.26
CA PRO A 35 23.00 -32.36 -42.84
C PRO A 35 23.85 -31.48 -41.90
N ALA A 36 23.47 -30.22 -41.67
CA ALA A 36 24.22 -29.31 -40.79
C ALA A 36 24.09 -29.67 -39.30
N GLY A 37 22.93 -30.24 -38.91
CA GLY A 37 22.62 -30.62 -37.53
C GLY A 37 22.14 -29.43 -36.68
N PRO A 38 21.31 -29.68 -35.65
CA PRO A 38 20.75 -28.63 -34.84
C PRO A 38 21.82 -27.92 -34.00
N VAL A 39 21.67 -26.60 -33.84
CA VAL A 39 22.63 -25.75 -33.13
C VAL A 39 22.07 -25.38 -31.74
N PRO A 40 22.89 -25.44 -30.67
CA PRO A 40 22.50 -24.92 -29.35
C PRO A 40 22.34 -23.40 -29.37
N VAL A 41 21.14 -22.90 -29.09
CA VAL A 41 20.82 -21.46 -29.04
C VAL A 41 20.24 -21.11 -27.66
N PRO A 42 20.76 -20.08 -26.97
CA PRO A 42 20.21 -19.62 -25.69
C PRO A 42 18.94 -18.79 -25.94
N TYR A 43 17.84 -19.19 -25.28
CA TYR A 43 16.58 -18.47 -25.29
C TYR A 43 16.28 -17.83 -23.94
N ALA A 44 15.43 -16.79 -23.97
CA ALA A 44 14.95 -16.08 -22.79
C ALA A 44 13.48 -16.43 -22.55
N ASN A 45 13.19 -17.03 -21.40
CA ASN A 45 11.87 -17.56 -21.09
C ASN A 45 11.07 -16.61 -20.20
N THR A 46 9.79 -16.39 -20.52
CA THR A 46 8.88 -15.57 -19.71
C THR A 46 7.61 -16.34 -19.30
N SER A 47 7.25 -16.27 -18.02
CA SER A 47 6.07 -16.93 -17.45
C SER A 47 5.26 -16.01 -16.55
N HIS A 48 3.95 -16.24 -16.44
CA HIS A 48 3.03 -15.34 -15.74
C HIS A 48 2.14 -16.04 -14.71
N ALA A 49 1.86 -15.35 -13.60
CA ALA A 49 0.99 -15.81 -12.52
C ALA A 49 -0.48 -15.99 -12.94
N ARG A 50 -0.95 -15.24 -13.94
CA ARG A 50 -2.29 -15.44 -14.53
C ARG A 50 -2.48 -16.86 -15.06
N ASP A 51 -1.39 -17.52 -15.41
CA ASP A 51 -1.36 -18.87 -15.99
C ASP A 51 -1.09 -19.94 -14.93
N MET A 52 -1.13 -19.58 -13.65
CA MET A 52 -0.96 -20.52 -12.55
C MET A 52 -1.94 -21.69 -12.63
N LYS A 53 -1.42 -22.88 -12.31
CA LYS A 53 -2.14 -24.08 -11.89
C LYS A 53 -1.57 -24.62 -10.57
N GLY A 54 -2.28 -25.54 -9.92
CA GLY A 54 -1.85 -26.17 -8.67
C GLY A 54 -1.86 -25.26 -7.43
N GLY A 55 -2.64 -24.18 -7.43
CA GLY A 55 -2.77 -23.26 -6.29
C GLY A 55 -3.58 -23.82 -5.12
N SER A 56 -3.57 -23.08 -4.02
CA SER A 56 -4.33 -23.36 -2.79
C SER A 56 -5.83 -23.60 -3.05
N LYS A 57 -6.40 -24.60 -2.37
CA LYS A 57 -7.84 -24.92 -2.49
C LYS A 57 -8.71 -24.06 -1.58
N ARG A 58 -8.17 -23.63 -0.43
CA ARG A 58 -8.88 -22.95 0.66
C ARG A 58 -8.55 -21.47 0.73
N VAL A 59 -7.28 -21.10 0.55
CA VAL A 59 -6.80 -19.72 0.70
C VAL A 59 -6.82 -19.00 -0.65
N LYS A 60 -7.47 -17.83 -0.67
CA LYS A 60 -7.60 -17.00 -1.86
C LYS A 60 -7.15 -15.57 -1.58
N ILE A 61 -6.36 -15.02 -2.49
CA ILE A 61 -6.01 -13.59 -2.52
C ILE A 61 -6.65 -13.00 -3.77
N GLY A 62 -7.39 -11.90 -3.64
CA GLY A 62 -8.12 -11.30 -4.76
C GLY A 62 -9.16 -12.25 -5.38
N GLY A 63 -9.71 -13.18 -4.59
CA GLY A 63 -10.67 -14.18 -5.05
C GLY A 63 -10.09 -15.32 -5.89
N LYS A 64 -8.76 -15.39 -6.07
CA LYS A 64 -8.08 -16.46 -6.80
C LYS A 64 -7.10 -17.23 -5.89
N PRO A 65 -6.78 -18.49 -6.20
CA PRO A 65 -5.86 -19.30 -5.40
C PRO A 65 -4.47 -18.67 -5.23
N VAL A 66 -3.89 -18.91 -4.05
CA VAL A 66 -2.51 -18.57 -3.70
C VAL A 66 -1.53 -19.62 -4.23
N MET A 67 -0.30 -19.22 -4.52
CA MET A 67 0.81 -20.10 -4.90
C MET A 67 1.38 -20.80 -3.66
N LEU A 68 1.50 -22.11 -3.71
CA LEU A 68 2.07 -22.96 -2.65
C LEU A 68 3.36 -23.62 -3.11
N ALA A 69 4.31 -23.72 -2.17
CA ALA A 69 5.59 -24.42 -2.33
C ALA A 69 5.38 -25.82 -2.91
N ASP A 70 6.24 -26.20 -3.85
CA ASP A 70 6.29 -27.52 -4.52
C ASP A 70 5.01 -28.01 -5.21
N GLN A 71 3.95 -27.21 -5.20
CA GLN A 71 2.64 -27.58 -5.76
C GLN A 71 2.23 -26.67 -6.91
N SER A 72 2.47 -25.37 -6.76
CA SER A 72 2.03 -24.36 -7.72
C SER A 72 3.07 -24.09 -8.80
N TYR A 73 2.59 -23.85 -10.02
CA TYR A 73 3.45 -23.56 -11.17
C TYR A 73 2.74 -22.65 -12.17
N TYR A 74 3.52 -21.93 -12.97
CA TYR A 74 3.02 -21.23 -14.14
C TYR A 74 2.89 -22.22 -15.31
N ALA A 75 1.68 -22.40 -15.81
CA ALA A 75 1.36 -23.42 -16.80
C ALA A 75 1.50 -22.95 -18.25
N THR A 76 1.55 -21.63 -18.49
CA THR A 76 1.85 -21.14 -19.83
C THR A 76 3.28 -21.50 -20.17
N LYS A 77 3.40 -22.10 -21.34
CA LYS A 77 4.64 -22.37 -22.05
C LYS A 77 5.51 -21.10 -21.95
N PRO A 78 6.68 -21.14 -21.27
CA PRO A 78 7.53 -20.00 -21.12
C PRO A 78 7.80 -19.43 -22.50
N LEU A 79 7.44 -18.18 -22.69
CA LEU A 79 7.51 -17.54 -23.99
C LEU A 79 8.96 -17.20 -24.28
N GLY A 80 9.41 -17.44 -25.50
CA GLY A 80 10.71 -17.02 -26.01
C GLY A 80 11.61 -18.11 -26.58
N ASN A 81 11.25 -19.40 -26.50
CA ASN A 81 11.97 -20.52 -27.10
C ASN A 81 11.19 -21.20 -28.24
N GLU A 82 10.20 -20.52 -28.83
CA GLU A 82 9.32 -21.06 -29.88
C GLU A 82 10.03 -21.33 -31.20
N ALA A 83 11.20 -20.72 -31.43
CA ALA A 83 12.04 -20.99 -32.60
C ALA A 83 12.75 -22.35 -32.51
N ALA A 84 12.89 -22.92 -31.32
CA ALA A 84 13.33 -24.31 -31.16
C ALA A 84 12.15 -25.25 -31.45
N THR A 85 12.44 -26.43 -31.98
CA THR A 85 11.39 -27.40 -32.32
C THR A 85 11.60 -28.73 -31.59
N LYS A 86 10.51 -29.35 -31.14
CA LYS A 86 10.57 -30.66 -30.47
C LYS A 86 11.26 -31.75 -31.30
N PRO A 87 11.06 -31.84 -32.63
CA PRO A 87 11.77 -32.83 -33.45
C PRO A 87 13.29 -32.67 -33.43
N LEU A 88 13.81 -31.48 -33.11
CA LEU A 88 15.25 -31.22 -32.97
C LEU A 88 15.77 -31.46 -31.55
N GLY A 89 14.93 -31.93 -30.63
CA GLY A 89 15.32 -32.29 -29.25
C GLY A 89 15.03 -31.24 -28.19
N GLY A 90 14.65 -30.01 -28.57
CA GLY A 90 14.28 -28.94 -27.64
C GLY A 90 15.41 -28.52 -26.70
N SER A 91 15.09 -28.18 -25.46
CA SER A 91 16.11 -27.82 -24.45
C SER A 91 17.12 -28.95 -24.23
N LEU A 92 18.41 -28.61 -24.12
CA LEU A 92 19.47 -29.60 -23.88
C LEU A 92 19.33 -30.32 -22.54
N LEU A 93 18.65 -29.71 -21.55
CA LEU A 93 18.50 -30.26 -20.21
C LEU A 93 17.20 -31.04 -20.04
N THR A 94 16.09 -30.49 -20.52
CA THR A 94 14.75 -31.03 -20.24
C THR A 94 14.08 -31.65 -21.45
N HIS A 95 14.70 -31.59 -22.63
CA HIS A 95 14.16 -32.05 -23.91
C HIS A 95 12.75 -31.50 -24.22
N THR A 96 12.42 -30.32 -23.70
CA THR A 96 11.17 -29.62 -23.96
C THR A 96 11.42 -28.18 -24.38
N ILE A 97 10.43 -27.59 -25.04
CA ILE A 97 10.40 -26.19 -25.46
C ILE A 97 9.23 -25.45 -24.80
N THR A 98 8.42 -26.12 -23.99
CA THR A 98 7.15 -25.55 -23.47
C THR A 98 6.83 -26.04 -22.06
N GLY A 99 7.87 -26.33 -21.28
CA GLY A 99 7.79 -26.85 -19.92
C GLY A 99 7.23 -25.85 -18.91
N LYS A 100 6.93 -26.28 -17.69
CA LYS A 100 6.35 -25.41 -16.66
C LYS A 100 7.41 -24.53 -15.99
N THR A 101 6.99 -23.48 -15.28
CA THR A 101 7.88 -22.70 -14.39
C THR A 101 7.47 -22.92 -12.94
N TYR A 102 8.42 -23.40 -12.14
CA TYR A 102 8.24 -23.70 -10.72
C TYR A 102 9.02 -22.73 -9.84
N PHE A 103 8.58 -22.60 -8.59
CA PHE A 103 9.31 -21.88 -7.55
C PHE A 103 10.35 -22.80 -6.93
N GLY A 104 11.57 -22.29 -6.78
CA GLY A 104 12.67 -22.92 -6.05
C GLY A 104 12.93 -22.27 -4.68
N ALA A 105 12.16 -21.24 -4.31
CA ALA A 105 12.18 -20.65 -2.97
C ALA A 105 10.76 -20.24 -2.55
N TRP A 106 10.55 -20.16 -1.24
CA TRP A 106 9.29 -19.80 -0.61
C TRP A 106 9.52 -19.33 0.83
N SER A 107 8.47 -18.85 1.51
CA SER A 107 8.52 -18.50 2.93
C SER A 107 8.74 -19.72 3.83
N THR A 108 9.69 -19.64 4.76
CA THR A 108 10.01 -20.71 5.71
C THR A 108 9.15 -20.71 6.98
N ASP A 109 8.43 -19.62 7.25
CA ASP A 109 7.67 -19.40 8.48
C ASP A 109 6.18 -19.07 8.24
N VAL A 110 5.80 -18.64 7.03
CA VAL A 110 4.41 -18.43 6.63
C VAL A 110 3.97 -19.56 5.72
N MET A 111 3.03 -20.38 6.21
CA MET A 111 2.50 -21.53 5.49
C MET A 111 0.99 -21.43 5.32
N PHE A 112 0.50 -21.82 4.14
CA PHE A 112 -0.91 -22.07 3.86
C PHE A 112 -1.09 -23.52 3.46
N GLU A 113 -2.08 -24.19 4.05
CA GLU A 113 -2.31 -25.63 3.80
C GLU A 113 -1.06 -26.48 4.10
N SER A 114 -0.32 -26.10 5.14
CA SER A 114 0.94 -26.73 5.56
C SER A 114 2.07 -26.66 4.52
N LEU A 115 1.94 -25.80 3.51
CA LEU A 115 2.95 -25.52 2.50
C LEU A 115 3.41 -24.07 2.58
N GLY A 116 4.70 -23.82 2.39
CA GLY A 116 5.25 -22.47 2.36
C GLY A 116 4.61 -21.63 1.25
N VAL A 117 4.43 -20.34 1.50
CA VAL A 117 3.85 -19.43 0.48
C VAL A 117 4.94 -18.91 -0.45
N CYS A 118 4.72 -18.97 -1.75
CA CYS A 118 5.58 -18.32 -2.73
C CYS A 118 5.35 -16.80 -2.71
N ARG A 119 6.38 -15.99 -2.94
CA ARG A 119 6.37 -14.54 -2.79
C ARG A 119 7.04 -13.84 -3.96
N HIS A 120 7.00 -12.51 -3.94
CA HIS A 120 7.89 -11.68 -4.72
C HIS A 120 9.36 -11.96 -4.38
N LEU A 121 10.24 -11.97 -5.37
CA LEU A 121 11.67 -12.26 -5.30
C LEU A 121 12.04 -13.70 -4.93
N ASP A 122 11.07 -14.55 -4.64
CA ASP A 122 11.35 -15.98 -4.54
C ASP A 122 11.81 -16.51 -5.92
N LEU A 123 12.83 -17.37 -5.88
CA LEU A 123 13.47 -17.92 -7.07
C LEU A 123 12.52 -18.86 -7.81
N THR A 124 12.68 -18.90 -9.13
CA THR A 124 11.95 -19.75 -10.06
C THR A 124 12.91 -20.33 -11.08
N THR A 125 12.58 -21.49 -11.62
CA THR A 125 13.27 -22.08 -12.77
C THR A 125 12.22 -22.44 -13.82
N SER A 126 12.57 -22.29 -15.10
CA SER A 126 11.62 -22.35 -16.21
C SER A 126 11.89 -23.54 -17.14
N ASN A 127 10.90 -23.83 -17.99
CA ASN A 127 10.94 -24.88 -19.02
C ASN A 127 11.17 -26.29 -18.45
N HIS A 128 10.48 -26.61 -17.36
CA HIS A 128 10.55 -27.93 -16.72
C HIS A 128 9.80 -29.01 -17.50
N ALA A 129 10.47 -30.15 -17.72
CA ALA A 129 9.86 -31.47 -17.91
C ALA A 129 10.24 -32.44 -16.77
N SER A 130 11.41 -32.21 -16.16
CA SER A 130 11.96 -32.83 -14.95
C SER A 130 12.60 -31.73 -14.09
N TYR A 131 13.01 -32.08 -12.87
CA TYR A 131 13.90 -31.24 -12.07
C TYR A 131 15.36 -31.62 -12.35
N PRO A 132 16.29 -30.64 -12.53
CA PRO A 132 16.05 -29.19 -12.55
C PRO A 132 15.45 -28.70 -13.88
N GLY A 133 14.89 -27.49 -13.87
CA GLY A 133 14.45 -26.80 -15.09
C GLY A 133 15.63 -26.30 -15.93
N SER A 134 15.35 -25.89 -17.16
CA SER A 134 16.40 -25.54 -18.14
C SER A 134 17.06 -24.19 -17.90
N THR A 135 16.40 -23.26 -17.20
CA THR A 135 16.98 -21.96 -16.88
C THR A 135 17.64 -22.00 -15.50
N PRO A 136 18.68 -21.18 -15.26
CA PRO A 136 19.17 -20.95 -13.91
C PRO A 136 18.06 -20.34 -13.02
N PRO A 137 18.23 -20.36 -11.68
CA PRO A 137 17.32 -19.69 -10.77
C PRO A 137 17.13 -18.21 -11.13
N TRP A 138 15.88 -17.79 -11.23
CA TRP A 138 15.48 -16.46 -11.67
C TRP A 138 14.38 -15.89 -10.78
N LEU A 139 14.35 -14.57 -10.61
CA LEU A 139 13.43 -13.93 -9.67
C LEU A 139 11.99 -13.94 -10.17
N ASN A 140 11.06 -14.35 -9.31
CA ASN A 140 9.64 -14.05 -9.50
C ASN A 140 9.37 -12.58 -9.17
N THR A 141 9.15 -11.77 -10.20
CA THR A 141 8.81 -10.36 -10.04
C THR A 141 7.29 -10.19 -10.05
N ALA A 142 6.69 -9.91 -8.89
CA ALA A 142 5.39 -9.27 -8.89
C ALA A 142 5.57 -7.90 -9.52
N THR A 143 4.77 -7.58 -10.53
CA THR A 143 4.93 -6.34 -11.28
C THR A 143 5.07 -5.11 -10.38
N LEU A 144 6.10 -4.35 -10.70
CA LEU A 144 6.23 -2.88 -10.67
C LEU A 144 5.01 -2.12 -11.26
N ASP A 145 3.84 -2.75 -11.45
CA ASP A 145 2.59 -2.10 -11.88
C ASP A 145 2.14 -1.08 -10.85
N MET A 146 2.54 -1.25 -9.58
CA MET A 146 2.40 -0.22 -8.56
C MET A 146 3.31 0.99 -8.84
N VAL A 147 4.53 0.78 -9.33
CA VAL A 147 5.44 1.86 -9.73
C VAL A 147 4.86 2.56 -10.96
N LYS A 148 4.45 1.85 -12.01
CA LYS A 148 3.82 2.44 -13.19
C LYS A 148 2.48 3.13 -12.90
N ALA A 149 1.65 2.55 -12.02
CA ALA A 149 0.40 3.18 -11.59
C ALA A 149 0.64 4.37 -10.66
N ALA A 150 1.69 4.33 -9.82
CA ALA A 150 2.12 5.46 -9.01
C ALA A 150 2.67 6.57 -9.89
N GLU A 151 3.56 6.28 -10.83
CA GLU A 151 4.08 7.19 -11.86
C GLU A 151 2.94 7.84 -12.65
N LYS A 152 1.95 7.05 -13.11
CA LYS A 152 0.78 7.58 -13.82
C LYS A 152 -0.12 8.44 -12.93
N ALA A 153 -0.25 8.12 -11.64
CA ALA A 153 -0.99 8.93 -10.68
C ALA A 153 -0.26 10.23 -10.34
N ILE A 154 1.07 10.18 -10.21
CA ILE A 154 1.96 11.33 -10.04
C ILE A 154 1.85 12.25 -11.26
N ALA A 155 1.97 11.70 -12.48
CA ALA A 155 1.85 12.43 -13.74
C ALA A 155 0.48 13.12 -13.91
N LYS A 156 -0.59 12.52 -13.35
CA LYS A 156 -1.94 13.09 -13.38
C LYS A 156 -2.28 13.97 -12.17
N ASN A 157 -1.31 14.25 -11.30
CA ASN A 157 -1.51 14.99 -10.05
C ASN A 157 -2.70 14.49 -9.22
N LEU A 158 -2.83 13.16 -9.11
CA LEU A 158 -3.89 12.54 -8.32
C LEU A 158 -3.42 12.23 -6.88
N CYS A 159 -4.30 12.46 -5.92
CA CYS A 159 -4.10 12.08 -4.53
C CYS A 159 -4.05 10.55 -4.38
N GLY A 160 -3.01 10.04 -3.72
CA GLY A 160 -2.83 8.62 -3.43
C GLY A 160 -4.01 8.00 -2.66
N CYS A 161 -4.65 8.77 -1.77
CA CYS A 161 -5.78 8.37 -0.92
C CYS A 161 -7.11 8.20 -1.65
N CYS A 162 -7.58 9.25 -2.32
CA CYS A 162 -8.93 9.32 -2.86
C CYS A 162 -9.00 9.22 -4.38
N LYS A 163 -7.83 9.22 -5.05
CA LYS A 163 -7.69 9.20 -6.52
C LYS A 163 -8.33 10.40 -7.24
N LYS A 164 -8.68 11.46 -6.51
CA LYS A 164 -9.09 12.77 -7.05
C LYS A 164 -7.85 13.68 -7.21
N PRO A 165 -7.96 14.91 -7.75
CA PRO A 165 -6.83 15.84 -7.78
C PRO A 165 -6.15 16.00 -6.41
N LYS A 166 -4.83 16.20 -6.42
CA LYS A 166 -4.01 16.43 -5.21
C LYS A 166 -4.57 17.60 -4.41
N HIS A 167 -4.41 17.48 -3.09
CA HIS A 167 -4.91 18.47 -2.12
C HIS A 167 -3.83 19.44 -1.66
N ALA A 168 -2.68 19.45 -2.31
CA ALA A 168 -1.56 20.35 -2.07
C ALA A 168 -0.69 20.38 -3.33
N THR A 169 -0.07 21.52 -3.57
CA THR A 169 0.89 21.71 -4.67
C THR A 169 2.32 21.95 -4.20
N GLY A 170 2.54 22.07 -2.87
CA GLY A 170 3.89 22.08 -2.28
C GLY A 170 4.64 20.75 -2.44
N GLU A 171 5.93 20.77 -2.14
CA GLU A 171 6.78 19.57 -2.19
C GLU A 171 6.32 18.51 -1.19
N PRO A 172 6.29 17.22 -1.58
CA PRO A 172 5.98 16.13 -0.67
C PRO A 172 7.10 15.97 0.35
N MET A 173 6.72 15.71 1.60
CA MET A 173 7.62 15.47 2.72
C MET A 173 7.04 14.46 3.69
N SER A 174 7.87 13.97 4.58
CA SER A 174 7.46 13.11 5.67
C SER A 174 6.70 13.87 6.75
N ARG A 175 5.97 13.13 7.59
CA ARG A 175 5.31 13.65 8.79
C ARG A 175 6.27 14.45 9.67
N ASP A 176 7.44 13.89 9.94
CA ASP A 176 8.38 14.44 10.90
C ASP A 176 9.01 15.73 10.36
N GLU A 177 9.37 15.77 9.08
CA GLU A 177 9.81 16.99 8.40
C GLU A 177 8.74 18.09 8.48
N TRP A 178 7.47 17.76 8.24
CA TRP A 178 6.39 18.75 8.29
C TRP A 178 6.17 19.33 9.68
N TYR A 179 6.08 18.48 10.72
CA TYR A 179 5.87 18.96 12.09
C TYR A 179 7.09 19.70 12.64
N GLU A 180 8.31 19.25 12.33
CA GLU A 180 9.52 19.98 12.73
C GLU A 180 9.59 21.34 12.01
N ALA A 181 9.20 21.43 10.73
CA ALA A 181 9.10 22.72 10.02
C ALA A 181 8.06 23.67 10.63
N GLU A 182 6.92 23.16 11.10
CA GLU A 182 5.92 23.96 11.83
C GLU A 182 6.46 24.48 13.17
N ILE A 183 7.23 23.66 13.89
CA ILE A 183 7.89 24.07 15.12
C ILE A 183 8.92 25.17 14.83
N GLU A 184 9.73 25.03 13.78
CA GLU A 184 10.71 26.04 13.38
C GLU A 184 10.05 27.35 12.91
N ALA A 185 8.95 27.27 12.17
CA ALA A 185 8.19 28.46 11.75
C ALA A 185 7.63 29.23 12.96
N ARG A 186 7.09 28.52 13.96
CA ARG A 186 6.62 29.11 15.22
C ARG A 186 7.77 29.66 16.06
N ALA A 187 8.89 28.95 16.11
CA ALA A 187 10.07 29.38 16.81
C ALA A 187 10.62 30.70 16.26
N THR A 188 10.63 30.81 14.92
CA THR A 188 11.05 32.02 14.22
C THR A 188 10.06 33.16 14.48
N ALA A 189 8.76 32.93 14.31
CA ALA A 189 7.74 33.95 14.53
C ALA A 189 7.64 34.41 16.00
N GLY A 190 7.96 33.53 16.95
CA GLY A 190 7.91 33.79 18.38
C GLY A 190 9.24 34.19 19.01
N ASN A 191 10.32 34.36 18.23
CA ASN A 191 11.69 34.62 18.72
C ASN A 191 12.11 33.66 19.84
N TRP A 192 11.85 32.35 19.67
CA TRP A 192 12.16 31.35 20.69
C TRP A 192 13.66 31.18 20.89
N SER A 193 14.07 30.99 22.14
CA SER A 193 15.43 30.61 22.50
C SER A 193 15.75 29.19 21.98
N PRO A 194 17.04 28.84 21.80
CA PRO A 194 17.44 27.49 21.40
C PRO A 194 16.87 26.40 22.32
N TYR A 195 16.77 26.69 23.63
CA TYR A 195 16.19 25.78 24.61
C TYR A 195 14.68 25.55 24.40
N GLN A 196 13.91 26.61 24.15
CA GLN A 196 12.47 26.49 23.86
C GLN A 196 12.21 25.65 22.61
N ARG A 197 13.02 25.83 21.55
CA ARG A 197 12.95 25.02 20.32
C ARG A 197 13.24 23.55 20.61
N TYR A 198 14.29 23.27 21.38
CA TYR A 198 14.66 21.92 21.78
C TYR A 198 13.52 21.24 22.55
N VAL A 199 12.95 21.90 23.56
CA VAL A 199 11.85 21.37 24.38
C VAL A 199 10.64 21.02 23.51
N GLU A 200 10.27 21.86 22.55
CA GLU A 200 9.13 21.57 21.67
C GLU A 200 9.39 20.43 20.70
N LYS A 201 10.60 20.32 20.14
CA LYS A 201 10.99 19.15 19.33
C LYS A 201 10.95 17.86 20.16
N GLN A 202 11.38 17.90 21.42
CA GLN A 202 11.27 16.75 22.32
C GLN A 202 9.82 16.41 22.66
N ALA A 203 8.97 17.41 22.89
CA ALA A 203 7.53 17.20 23.12
C ALA A 203 6.85 16.55 21.90
N TYR A 204 7.21 16.96 20.69
CA TYR A 204 6.76 16.31 19.45
C TYR A 204 7.21 14.85 19.36
N ARG A 205 8.50 14.57 19.58
CA ARG A 205 9.04 13.20 19.56
C ARG A 205 8.40 12.30 20.62
N ALA A 206 8.11 12.83 21.81
CA ALA A 206 7.35 12.14 22.84
C ALA A 206 5.92 11.83 22.36
N LEU A 207 5.23 12.80 21.75
CA LEU A 207 3.91 12.56 21.17
C LEU A 207 3.93 11.47 20.09
N ILE A 208 4.93 11.45 19.21
CA ILE A 208 5.05 10.39 18.20
C ILE A 208 5.25 9.03 18.85
N ARG A 209 6.09 8.92 19.88
CA ARG A 209 6.24 7.68 20.64
C ARG A 209 4.91 7.24 21.26
N ASP A 210 4.18 8.14 21.90
CA ASP A 210 2.87 7.84 22.50
C ASP A 210 1.84 7.41 21.44
N ALA A 211 1.87 8.03 20.25
CA ALA A 211 1.00 7.69 19.15
C ALA A 211 1.33 6.33 18.50
N MET A 212 2.61 5.95 18.49
CA MET A 212 3.05 4.63 18.02
C MET A 212 2.75 3.52 19.04
N THR A 213 3.06 3.73 20.32
CA THR A 213 2.86 2.72 21.37
C THR A 213 1.40 2.62 21.79
N ARG A 214 0.66 3.73 21.72
CA ARG A 214 -0.72 3.88 22.20
C ARG A 214 -0.90 3.32 23.61
N GLN A 215 0.05 3.63 24.49
CA GLN A 215 0.03 3.18 25.87
C GLN A 215 -1.32 3.52 26.53
N GLY A 216 -1.95 2.53 27.15
CA GLY A 216 -3.28 2.67 27.76
C GLY A 216 -4.46 2.68 26.77
N CYS A 217 -4.26 2.27 25.52
CA CYS A 217 -5.34 2.16 24.54
C CYS A 217 -6.34 1.05 24.89
N ALA A 218 -7.60 1.44 25.09
CA ALA A 218 -8.74 0.55 25.30
C ALA A 218 -9.76 0.60 24.14
N CYS A 219 -9.32 0.90 22.91
CA CYS A 219 -10.21 0.93 21.75
C CYS A 219 -10.75 -0.48 21.44
N VAL A 220 -12.07 -0.63 21.40
CA VAL A 220 -12.75 -1.90 21.10
C VAL A 220 -12.52 -2.36 19.64
N GLY A 221 -12.18 -1.44 18.74
CA GLY A 221 -11.98 -1.72 17.33
C GLY A 221 -10.65 -1.22 16.75
N LYS A 222 -10.40 -1.63 15.50
CA LYS A 222 -9.25 -1.14 14.70
C LYS A 222 -9.39 0.37 14.48
N THR A 223 -8.62 1.12 15.24
CA THR A 223 -8.60 2.59 15.26
C THR A 223 -7.20 3.09 14.97
N LYS A 224 -7.06 4.35 14.57
CA LYS A 224 -5.78 4.96 14.22
C LYS A 224 -5.65 6.35 14.82
N VAL A 225 -4.42 6.72 15.16
CA VAL A 225 -4.01 8.07 15.58
C VAL A 225 -2.90 8.62 14.67
N LEU A 226 -2.37 7.79 13.77
CA LEU A 226 -1.38 8.16 12.75
C LEU A 226 -1.86 7.70 11.37
N PRO A 227 -1.49 8.41 10.30
CA PRO A 227 -1.82 8.01 8.95
C PRO A 227 -0.98 6.81 8.50
N ASN A 228 -1.52 6.05 7.55
CA ASN A 228 -0.81 4.96 6.86
C ASN A 228 -0.80 5.22 5.35
N PRO A 229 0.11 4.58 4.60
CA PRO A 229 0.06 4.58 3.14
C PRO A 229 -1.33 4.23 2.60
N PRO A 230 -1.84 4.95 1.58
CA PRO A 230 -1.19 6.02 0.82
C PRO A 230 -1.51 7.45 1.33
N CYS A 231 -1.88 7.62 2.61
CA CYS A 231 -2.33 8.88 3.20
C CYS A 231 -1.35 9.53 4.16
N ASP A 232 -0.17 8.96 4.31
CA ASP A 232 0.93 9.37 5.19
C ASP A 232 1.92 10.35 4.52
N VAL A 233 1.58 10.88 3.35
CA VAL A 233 2.36 11.91 2.66
C VAL A 233 1.89 13.29 3.12
N PHE A 234 2.83 14.10 3.58
CA PHE A 234 2.63 15.49 3.98
C PHE A 234 3.16 16.39 2.87
N TYR A 235 2.70 17.64 2.85
CA TYR A 235 3.11 18.61 1.86
C TYR A 235 3.53 19.90 2.52
N ALA A 236 4.61 20.49 2.02
CA ALA A 236 5.05 21.82 2.41
C ALA A 236 3.90 22.83 2.27
N ARG A 237 3.80 23.75 3.22
CA ARG A 237 2.79 24.81 3.17
C ARG A 237 3.20 25.92 2.22
N HIS A 238 2.20 26.46 1.54
CA HIS A 238 2.35 27.75 0.90
C HIS A 238 2.54 28.88 1.94
N PRO A 239 3.23 29.97 1.56
CA PRO A 239 3.41 31.14 2.42
C PRO A 239 2.08 31.63 3.02
N LYS A 240 2.12 32.16 4.24
CA LYS A 240 0.94 32.72 4.89
C LYS A 240 0.43 33.91 4.08
N GLY A 241 -0.87 33.91 3.76
CA GLY A 241 -1.50 34.96 2.95
C GLY A 241 -1.30 34.81 1.44
N SER A 242 -0.74 33.70 0.96
CA SER A 242 -0.67 33.42 -0.48
C SER A 242 -2.02 32.92 -1.01
N THR A 243 -2.34 33.27 -2.26
CA THR A 243 -3.55 32.84 -2.94
C THR A 243 -3.64 31.32 -3.03
N GLU A 244 -2.51 30.62 -3.23
CA GLU A 244 -2.44 29.17 -3.29
C GLU A 244 -2.81 28.54 -1.95
N ARG A 245 -2.33 29.10 -0.84
CA ARG A 245 -2.67 28.63 0.51
C ARG A 245 -4.17 28.72 0.77
N ASP A 246 -4.76 29.86 0.41
CA ASP A 246 -6.17 30.14 0.67
C ASP A 246 -7.07 29.30 -0.23
N THR A 247 -6.68 29.15 -1.50
CA THR A 247 -7.36 28.25 -2.46
C THR A 247 -7.30 26.80 -1.97
N GLN A 248 -6.12 26.31 -1.59
CA GLN A 248 -5.95 24.96 -1.06
C GLN A 248 -6.81 24.71 0.19
N ARG A 249 -6.80 25.66 1.14
CA ARG A 249 -7.61 25.56 2.37
C ARG A 249 -9.10 25.53 2.05
N LYS A 250 -9.56 26.37 1.12
CA LYS A 250 -10.95 26.42 0.65
C LYS A 250 -11.35 25.10 -0.02
N ASP A 251 -10.58 24.62 -0.98
CA ASP A 251 -10.87 23.39 -1.72
C ASP A 251 -10.96 22.17 -0.80
N ILE A 252 -10.04 22.04 0.18
CA ILE A 252 -10.08 20.97 1.18
C ILE A 252 -11.31 21.11 2.07
N LYS A 253 -11.65 22.34 2.48
CA LYS A 253 -12.83 22.60 3.32
C LYS A 253 -14.12 22.25 2.58
N ASP A 254 -14.30 22.75 1.37
CA ASP A 254 -15.50 22.51 0.55
C ASP A 254 -15.65 21.02 0.23
N SER A 255 -14.54 20.34 -0.11
CA SER A 255 -14.52 18.90 -0.35
C SER A 255 -14.91 18.09 0.91
N TRP A 256 -14.43 18.51 2.08
CA TRP A 256 -14.80 17.88 3.34
C TRP A 256 -16.26 18.14 3.69
N ASP A 257 -16.74 19.38 3.59
CA ASP A 257 -18.09 19.74 4.00
C ASP A 257 -19.13 19.02 3.12
N GLY A 258 -18.88 18.89 1.81
CA GLY A 258 -19.71 18.09 0.91
C GLY A 258 -19.64 16.57 1.14
N PHE A 259 -18.61 16.06 1.84
CA PHE A 259 -18.42 14.63 2.09
C PHE A 259 -18.73 14.21 3.52
N ARG A 260 -18.69 15.13 4.49
CA ARG A 260 -18.73 14.88 5.93
C ARG A 260 -19.96 14.08 6.35
N ALA A 261 -21.15 14.50 5.93
CA ALA A 261 -22.40 13.85 6.29
C ALA A 261 -22.43 12.39 5.80
N ARG A 262 -22.04 12.16 4.53
CA ARG A 262 -21.94 10.82 3.94
C ARG A 262 -20.93 9.95 4.68
N TYR A 263 -19.76 10.49 5.02
CA TYR A 263 -18.76 9.76 5.78
C TYR A 263 -19.28 9.37 7.17
N GLN A 264 -19.85 10.33 7.92
CA GLN A 264 -20.40 10.07 9.26
C GLN A 264 -21.50 9.01 9.21
N PHE A 265 -22.39 9.08 8.22
CA PHE A 265 -23.41 8.05 7.97
C PHE A 265 -22.80 6.67 7.71
N GLN A 266 -21.79 6.58 6.84
CA GLN A 266 -21.06 5.32 6.59
C GLN A 266 -20.35 4.77 7.82
N GLN A 267 -20.10 5.60 8.83
CA GLN A 267 -19.50 5.18 10.09
C GLN A 267 -20.53 4.84 11.18
N GLY A 268 -21.83 4.92 10.86
CA GLY A 268 -22.93 4.57 11.76
C GLY A 268 -23.53 5.76 12.51
N LEU A 269 -23.16 7.00 12.20
CA LEU A 269 -23.79 8.18 12.80
C LEU A 269 -25.05 8.57 12.02
N PRO A 270 -26.21 8.74 12.66
CA PRO A 270 -27.40 9.25 12.01
C PRO A 270 -27.19 10.64 11.42
N ALA A 271 -28.11 11.08 10.56
CA ALA A 271 -28.13 12.46 10.10
C ALA A 271 -28.31 13.44 11.29
N PRO A 272 -27.72 14.65 11.25
CA PRO A 272 -27.70 15.58 12.38
C PRO A 272 -29.07 15.83 13.03
N GLU A 273 -30.12 15.95 12.22
CA GLU A 273 -31.51 16.17 12.61
C GLU A 273 -32.10 15.03 13.46
N PHE A 274 -31.62 13.80 13.29
CA PHE A 274 -32.02 12.66 14.11
C PHE A 274 -31.07 12.42 15.28
N HIS A 275 -29.78 12.75 15.11
CA HIS A 275 -28.76 12.50 16.12
C HIS A 275 -28.84 13.47 17.30
N ARG A 276 -29.14 14.75 17.06
CA ARG A 276 -29.23 15.75 18.16
C ARG A 276 -30.35 15.40 19.15
N PRO A 277 -31.61 15.18 18.71
CA PRO A 277 -32.68 14.82 19.65
C PRO A 277 -32.42 13.48 20.36
N GLN A 278 -31.69 12.56 19.74
CA GLN A 278 -31.29 11.31 20.38
C GLN A 278 -30.32 11.56 21.54
N LEU A 279 -29.28 12.37 21.33
CA LEU A 279 -28.31 12.72 22.37
C LEU A 279 -28.94 13.54 23.50
N GLU A 280 -29.79 14.51 23.18
CA GLU A 280 -30.47 15.34 24.18
C GLU A 280 -31.39 14.51 25.07
N ARG A 281 -32.11 13.53 24.49
CA ARG A 281 -32.90 12.55 25.27
C ARG A 281 -32.04 11.69 26.18
N GLN A 282 -30.87 11.27 25.71
CA GLN A 282 -29.94 10.47 26.53
C GLN A 282 -29.31 11.29 27.67
N LEU A 283 -29.02 12.57 27.44
CA LEU A 283 -28.45 13.46 28.46
C LEU A 283 -29.50 14.07 29.39
N GLY A 284 -30.79 14.04 29.03
CA GLY A 284 -31.86 14.70 29.78
C GLY A 284 -31.79 16.23 29.75
N ARG A 285 -31.02 16.81 28.81
CA ARG A 285 -30.85 18.26 28.66
C ARG A 285 -30.55 18.65 27.20
N PRO A 286 -30.80 19.90 26.81
CA PRO A 286 -30.33 20.44 25.53
C PRO A 286 -28.80 20.35 25.40
N LEU A 287 -28.32 20.08 24.17
CA LEU A 287 -26.90 20.10 23.85
C LEU A 287 -26.52 21.45 23.25
N SER A 288 -25.40 22.01 23.71
CA SER A 288 -24.75 23.10 22.98
C SER A 288 -24.22 22.64 21.63
N ASP A 289 -24.06 23.57 20.69
CA ASP A 289 -23.47 23.27 19.38
C ASP A 289 -22.04 22.75 19.48
N SER A 290 -21.27 23.21 20.48
CA SER A 290 -19.92 22.73 20.73
C SER A 290 -19.92 21.25 21.12
N GLU A 291 -20.76 20.85 22.07
CA GLU A 291 -20.90 19.46 22.51
C GLU A 291 -21.36 18.57 21.37
N PHE A 292 -22.34 19.04 20.58
CA PHE A 292 -22.85 18.28 19.44
C PHE A 292 -21.79 18.09 18.35
N ASN A 293 -21.03 19.15 18.05
CA ASN A 293 -19.94 19.09 17.07
C ASN A 293 -18.80 18.18 17.55
N GLN A 294 -18.50 18.19 18.84
CA GLN A 294 -17.48 17.33 19.44
C GLN A 294 -17.88 15.86 19.38
N ALA A 295 -19.14 15.53 19.70
CA ALA A 295 -19.69 14.17 19.58
C ALA A 295 -19.61 13.65 18.13
N ARG A 296 -19.69 14.55 17.14
CA ARG A 296 -19.61 14.25 15.70
C ARG A 296 -18.25 14.58 15.09
N LYS A 297 -17.20 14.77 15.90
CA LYS A 297 -15.88 15.14 15.39
C LYS A 297 -15.28 14.01 14.53
N SER A 298 -14.80 14.37 13.35
CA SER A 298 -14.03 13.49 12.47
C SER A 298 -12.60 13.99 12.41
N ASN A 299 -11.67 13.19 12.90
CA ASN A 299 -10.25 13.48 12.91
C ASN A 299 -9.67 13.19 11.51
N HIS A 300 -8.76 14.07 11.09
CA HIS A 300 -7.95 13.88 9.89
C HIS A 300 -6.55 13.46 10.37
N LEU A 301 -6.13 12.24 10.03
CA LEU A 301 -4.87 11.65 10.53
C LEU A 301 -3.65 12.41 10.00
N THR A 302 -3.69 12.77 8.72
CA THR A 302 -2.85 13.80 8.11
C THR A 302 -3.63 15.10 8.14
N PRO A 303 -3.07 16.17 8.74
CA PRO A 303 -3.75 17.45 8.87
C PRO A 303 -4.18 18.01 7.52
N LYS A 304 -5.34 18.66 7.47
CA LYS A 304 -5.81 19.38 6.27
C LYS A 304 -4.79 20.40 5.79
N THR A 305 -4.14 21.08 6.73
CA THR A 305 -3.10 22.08 6.46
C THR A 305 -1.78 21.48 5.95
N ALA A 306 -1.61 20.16 6.02
CA ALA A 306 -0.50 19.42 5.45
C ALA A 306 -0.84 18.78 4.09
N GLY A 307 -1.96 19.17 3.46
CA GLY A 307 -2.47 18.50 2.26
C GLY A 307 -3.20 17.18 2.53
N GLY A 308 -3.61 16.95 3.78
CA GLY A 308 -4.34 15.76 4.19
C GLY A 308 -5.64 15.58 3.41
N CYS A 309 -5.87 14.36 2.92
CA CYS A 309 -7.03 14.07 2.09
C CYS A 309 -8.36 14.23 2.85
N PRO A 310 -9.29 15.09 2.39
CA PRO A 310 -10.56 15.33 3.07
C PRO A 310 -11.57 14.20 2.87
N THR A 311 -11.42 13.36 1.84
CA THR A 311 -12.43 12.35 1.47
C THR A 311 -11.89 10.92 1.45
N GLY A 312 -10.60 10.75 1.72
CA GLY A 312 -9.96 9.44 1.77
C GLY A 312 -10.29 8.73 3.07
N LYS A 313 -10.94 7.56 2.99
CA LYS A 313 -11.28 6.74 4.17
C LYS A 313 -10.08 6.40 5.04
N ASN A 314 -8.88 6.32 4.46
CA ASN A 314 -7.64 6.03 5.18
C ASN A 314 -7.06 7.24 5.93
N ASN A 315 -7.57 8.45 5.69
CA ASN A 315 -7.18 9.68 6.39
C ASN A 315 -8.21 10.11 7.45
N LEU A 316 -9.36 9.44 7.54
CA LEU A 316 -10.48 9.87 8.37
C LEU A 316 -10.75 8.86 9.49
N GLN A 317 -11.02 9.39 10.69
CA GLN A 317 -11.36 8.58 11.87
C GLN A 317 -12.41 9.34 12.69
N LEU A 318 -13.53 8.70 13.06
CA LEU A 318 -14.44 9.33 14.03
C LEU A 318 -13.77 9.40 15.40
N ASN A 319 -13.80 10.57 16.02
CA ASN A 319 -13.24 10.78 17.36
C ASN A 319 -13.93 9.91 18.40
N ALA A 320 -15.26 9.75 18.29
CA ALA A 320 -16.06 8.90 19.17
C ALA A 320 -15.71 7.40 19.12
N LYS A 321 -14.98 6.94 18.08
CA LYS A 321 -14.48 5.56 18.02
C LYS A 321 -13.19 5.35 18.81
N LEU A 322 -12.51 6.43 19.17
CA LEU A 322 -11.30 6.38 19.98
C LEU A 322 -11.67 6.29 21.47
N CYS A 323 -10.95 5.46 22.23
CA CYS A 323 -10.97 5.54 23.69
C CYS A 323 -10.36 6.87 24.15
N HIS A 324 -10.63 7.26 25.40
CA HIS A 324 -10.15 8.53 25.97
C HIS A 324 -8.63 8.74 25.81
N ALA A 325 -7.82 7.71 26.08
CA ALA A 325 -6.37 7.78 25.90
C ALA A 325 -5.98 8.15 24.46
N CYS A 326 -6.64 7.57 23.45
CA CYS A 326 -6.36 7.86 22.05
C CYS A 326 -6.93 9.21 21.58
N GLN A 327 -8.05 9.65 22.15
CA GLN A 327 -8.56 11.01 21.92
C GLN A 327 -7.57 12.06 22.45
N ASN A 328 -6.93 11.81 23.59
CA ASN A 328 -5.91 12.70 24.16
C ASN A 328 -4.65 12.75 23.29
N ILE A 329 -4.21 11.62 22.76
CA ILE A 329 -3.10 11.57 21.79
C ILE A 329 -3.45 12.40 20.54
N ASP A 330 -4.63 12.18 19.95
CA ASP A 330 -5.11 12.94 18.77
C ASP A 330 -5.14 14.45 19.04
N ALA A 331 -5.71 14.85 20.18
CA ALA A 331 -5.83 16.26 20.57
C ALA A 331 -4.47 16.95 20.73
N ARG A 332 -3.45 16.23 21.23
CA ARG A 332 -2.09 16.78 21.41
C ARG A 332 -1.43 17.18 20.10
N PHE A 333 -1.81 16.58 18.97
CA PHE A 333 -1.28 17.01 17.67
C PHE A 333 -1.68 18.44 17.29
N ASN A 334 -2.80 18.95 17.81
CA ASN A 334 -3.23 20.33 17.54
C ASN A 334 -2.20 21.36 18.02
N ARG A 335 -1.42 21.05 19.07
CA ARG A 335 -0.32 21.90 19.55
C ARG A 335 0.70 22.20 18.46
N PHE A 336 0.89 21.29 17.50
CA PHE A 336 1.93 21.36 16.47
C PHE A 336 1.36 21.69 15.08
N GLN A 337 0.06 21.98 14.96
CA GLN A 337 -0.59 22.33 13.70
C GLN A 337 -1.02 23.79 13.76
N THR A 338 -0.37 24.69 13.02
CA THR A 338 -0.76 26.13 13.00
C THR A 338 -1.55 26.60 11.79
#